data_AF-A0A517VJ58-F1
#
_entry.id   AF-A0A517VJ58-F1
#
_cell.length_a   1.000
_cell.length_b   1.000
_cell.length_c   1.000
_cell.angle_alpha   90.00
_cell.angle_beta   90.00
_cell.angle_gamma   90.00
#
_symmetry.space_group_name_H-M   'P 1'
#
loop_
_entity.id
_entity.type
_entity.pdbx_description
1 polymer ?
#
loop_
_entity_poly.entity_id
_entity_poly.type
_entity_poly.pdbx_seq_one_letter_code
_entity_poly.pdbx_strand_id
1 'polypeptide(L)'
;MTSFSVHTIETASDDSKPLLEASKQAYGFVPNLHAVMAESPALLEAYKTVADIFDNKTSLSTTEQQIIAMTNNRLNGCTYCMAAHTSIMQAGNVPADVIEAVKTAAQQ
;
A
#
# COMPACT_ATOMS: atom_id res chain seq x y z
N MET A 1 16.17 8.87 -12.51
CA MET A 1 14.86 8.30 -12.12
C MET A 1 13.91 8.53 -13.27
N THR A 2 13.09 7.53 -13.63
CA THR A 2 12.04 7.70 -14.63
C THR A 2 10.87 8.43 -13.99
N SER A 3 10.30 9.41 -14.69
CA SER A 3 9.10 10.12 -14.22
C SER A 3 7.86 9.37 -14.70
N PHE A 4 6.93 9.09 -13.80
CA PHE A 4 5.61 8.55 -14.13
C PHE A 4 4.54 9.59 -13.88
N SER A 5 3.47 9.57 -14.68
CA SER A 5 2.29 10.40 -14.46
C SER A 5 1.56 9.92 -13.21
N VAL A 6 1.15 10.85 -12.35
CA VAL A 6 0.31 10.56 -11.18
C VAL A 6 -1.10 10.95 -11.53
N HIS A 7 -1.96 9.98 -11.85
CA HIS A 7 -3.32 10.25 -12.28
C HIS A 7 -4.25 10.61 -11.13
N THR A 8 -5.20 11.51 -11.39
CA THR A 8 -6.38 11.70 -10.55
C THR A 8 -7.54 10.86 -11.11
N ILE A 9 -8.67 10.84 -10.42
CA ILE A 9 -9.90 10.20 -10.94
C ILE A 9 -10.33 10.88 -12.25
N GLU A 10 -10.08 12.18 -12.38
CA GLU A 10 -10.45 12.95 -13.57
C GLU A 10 -9.50 12.71 -14.76
N THR A 11 -8.21 12.46 -14.50
CA THR A 11 -7.22 12.27 -15.57
C THR A 11 -6.99 10.81 -15.97
N ALA A 12 -7.40 9.85 -15.14
CA ALA A 12 -7.29 8.43 -15.46
C ALA A 12 -8.20 8.03 -16.64
N SER A 13 -7.84 6.95 -17.34
CA SER A 13 -8.71 6.34 -18.35
C SER A 13 -10.03 5.86 -17.74
N ASP A 14 -11.08 5.74 -18.56
CA ASP A 14 -12.41 5.33 -18.09
C ASP A 14 -12.39 3.96 -17.37
N ASP A 15 -11.50 3.04 -17.77
CA ASP A 15 -11.32 1.74 -17.13
C ASP A 15 -10.62 1.82 -15.76
N SER A 16 -9.72 2.81 -15.57
CA SER A 16 -9.00 3.02 -14.31
C SER A 16 -9.79 3.85 -13.28
N LYS A 17 -10.72 4.71 -13.73
CA LYS A 17 -11.57 5.53 -12.85
C LYS A 17 -12.25 4.76 -11.72
N PRO A 18 -13.02 3.68 -12.01
CA PRO A 18 -13.70 2.93 -10.94
C PRO A 18 -12.70 2.27 -9.96
N LEU A 19 -11.51 1.90 -10.45
CA LEU A 19 -10.46 1.35 -9.60
C LEU A 19 -9.91 2.40 -8.62
N LEU A 20 -9.70 3.64 -9.09
CA LEU A 20 -9.27 4.75 -8.23
C LEU A 20 -10.35 5.20 -7.25
N GLU A 21 -11.61 5.24 -7.69
CA GLU A 21 -12.75 5.53 -6.81
C GLU A 21 -12.86 4.53 -5.67
N ALA A 22 -12.75 3.24 -5.97
CA ALA A 22 -12.74 2.19 -4.95
C ALA A 22 -11.55 2.33 -3.98
N SER A 23 -10.39 2.80 -4.45
CA SER A 23 -9.26 3.11 -3.56
C SER A 23 -9.53 4.31 -2.65
N LYS A 24 -10.13 5.38 -3.19
CA LYS A 24 -10.56 6.53 -2.40
C LYS A 24 -11.61 6.14 -1.35
N GLN A 25 -12.53 5.24 -1.68
CA GLN A 25 -13.52 4.74 -0.75
C GLN A 25 -12.88 3.90 0.38
N ALA A 26 -11.90 3.06 0.06
CA ALA A 26 -11.22 2.20 1.04
C ALA A 26 -10.30 2.98 2.00
N TYR A 27 -9.58 4.00 1.49
CA TYR A 27 -8.52 4.68 2.25
C TYR A 27 -8.83 6.14 2.59
N GLY A 28 -9.93 6.71 2.07
CA GLY A 28 -10.26 8.13 2.18
C GLY A 28 -9.52 9.04 1.18
N PHE A 29 -8.51 8.52 0.48
CA PHE A 29 -7.73 9.21 -0.55
C PHE A 29 -7.22 8.21 -1.60
N VAL A 30 -6.68 8.70 -2.71
CA VAL A 30 -6.01 7.87 -3.72
C VAL A 30 -4.52 7.78 -3.39
N PRO A 31 -3.96 6.61 -3.05
CA PRO A 31 -2.51 6.47 -2.86
C PRO A 31 -1.75 6.78 -4.14
N ASN A 32 -0.62 7.48 -4.04
CA ASN A 32 0.21 7.81 -5.21
C ASN A 32 0.62 6.57 -6.02
N LEU A 33 0.85 5.43 -5.34
CA LEU A 33 1.12 4.16 -6.00
C LEU A 33 -0.03 3.74 -6.93
N HIS A 34 -1.28 3.83 -6.46
CA HIS A 34 -2.45 3.49 -7.28
C HIS A 34 -2.66 4.50 -8.40
N ALA A 35 -2.45 5.79 -8.11
CA ALA A 35 -2.52 6.86 -9.11
C ALA A 35 -1.50 6.67 -10.25
N VAL A 36 -0.29 6.19 -9.96
CA VAL A 36 0.69 5.84 -10.99
C VAL A 36 0.29 4.57 -11.74
N MET A 37 -0.14 3.53 -11.02
CA MET A 37 -0.59 2.27 -11.65
C MET A 37 -1.81 2.45 -12.55
N ALA A 38 -2.63 3.49 -12.33
CA ALA A 38 -3.79 3.80 -13.15
C ALA A 38 -3.47 4.10 -14.63
N GLU A 39 -2.21 4.37 -14.98
CA GLU A 39 -1.74 4.38 -16.37
C GLU A 39 -2.05 3.05 -17.09
N SER A 40 -2.08 1.94 -16.35
CA SER A 40 -2.47 0.61 -16.84
C SER A 40 -3.58 0.02 -15.97
N PRO A 41 -4.85 0.01 -16.44
CA PRO A 41 -5.97 -0.54 -15.68
C PRO A 41 -5.72 -1.98 -15.21
N ALA A 42 -5.12 -2.82 -16.08
CA ALA A 42 -4.78 -4.20 -15.77
C ALA A 42 -3.75 -4.33 -14.63
N LEU A 43 -2.77 -3.42 -14.56
CA LEU A 43 -1.79 -3.40 -13.46
C LEU A 43 -2.47 -3.01 -12.14
N LEU A 44 -3.27 -1.94 -12.15
CA LEU A 44 -3.96 -1.48 -10.96
C LEU A 44 -4.96 -2.53 -10.45
N GLU A 45 -5.70 -3.16 -11.35
CA GLU A 45 -6.60 -4.28 -11.02
C GLU A 45 -5.83 -5.42 -10.37
N ALA A 46 -4.78 -5.93 -11.03
CA ALA A 46 -3.98 -7.04 -10.53
C ALA A 46 -3.40 -6.74 -9.13
N TYR A 47 -2.85 -5.54 -8.94
CA TYR A 47 -2.31 -5.12 -7.65
C TYR A 47 -3.38 -5.14 -6.56
N LYS A 48 -4.54 -4.54 -6.83
CA LYS A 48 -5.65 -4.49 -5.87
C LYS A 48 -6.21 -5.88 -5.55
N THR A 49 -6.32 -6.77 -6.55
CA THR A 49 -6.76 -8.15 -6.33
C THR A 49 -5.80 -8.91 -5.44
N VAL A 50 -4.48 -8.79 -5.66
CA VAL A 50 -3.48 -9.44 -4.80
C VAL A 50 -3.53 -8.88 -3.38
N ALA A 51 -3.66 -7.55 -3.23
CA ALA A 51 -3.81 -6.92 -1.93
C ALA A 51 -5.06 -7.44 -1.19
N ASP A 52 -6.22 -7.50 -1.85
CA ASP A 52 -7.45 -8.05 -1.25
C ASP A 52 -7.29 -9.52 -0.82
N ILE A 53 -6.64 -10.34 -1.64
CA ILE A 53 -6.37 -11.73 -1.28
C ILE A 53 -5.50 -11.80 -0.01
N PHE A 54 -4.44 -10.99 0.05
CA PHE A 54 -3.54 -10.97 1.20
C PHE A 54 -4.26 -10.47 2.47
N ASP A 55 -4.97 -9.35 2.36
CA ASP A 55 -5.61 -8.67 3.48
C ASP A 55 -6.82 -9.44 4.03
N ASN A 56 -7.64 -10.03 3.15
CA ASN A 56 -8.96 -10.54 3.52
C ASN A 56 -9.13 -12.06 3.39
N LYS A 57 -8.22 -12.77 2.71
CA LYS A 57 -8.36 -14.22 2.46
C LYS A 57 -7.26 -15.08 3.10
N THR A 58 -6.26 -14.46 3.72
CA THR A 58 -5.29 -15.18 4.55
C THR A 58 -5.79 -15.31 5.99
N SER A 59 -5.19 -16.21 6.76
CA SER A 59 -5.47 -16.36 8.20
C SER A 59 -4.65 -15.40 9.07
N LEU A 60 -3.91 -14.48 8.48
CA LEU A 60 -3.06 -13.53 9.19
C LEU A 60 -3.91 -12.39 9.75
N SER A 61 -3.61 -11.96 10.96
CA SER A 61 -4.14 -10.72 11.51
C SER A 61 -3.56 -9.50 10.76
N THR A 62 -4.25 -8.36 10.84
CA THR A 62 -3.74 -7.09 10.31
C THR A 62 -2.35 -6.77 10.84
N THR A 63 -2.09 -7.01 12.13
CA THR A 63 -0.76 -6.78 12.73
C THR A 63 0.31 -7.66 12.09
N GLU A 64 0.05 -8.96 11.89
CA GLU A 64 1.00 -9.87 11.24
C GLU A 64 1.25 -9.48 9.78
N GLN A 65 0.21 -9.12 9.04
CA GLN A 65 0.31 -8.63 7.66
C GLN A 65 1.22 -7.39 7.58
N GLN A 66 1.06 -6.43 8.50
CA GLN A 66 1.87 -5.22 8.51
C GLN A 66 3.32 -5.48 8.96
N ILE A 67 3.56 -6.41 9.88
CA ILE A 67 4.93 -6.84 10.26
C ILE A 67 5.66 -7.41 9.03
N ILE A 68 4.99 -8.25 8.24
CA ILE A 68 5.55 -8.80 6.99
C ILE A 68 5.87 -7.66 6.01
N ALA A 69 4.90 -6.77 5.74
CA ALA A 69 5.08 -5.68 4.80
C ALA A 69 6.19 -4.72 5.21
N MET A 70 6.22 -4.27 6.47
CA MET A 70 7.27 -3.37 6.96
C MET A 70 8.65 -4.02 6.98
N THR A 71 8.75 -5.32 7.29
CA THR A 71 10.02 -6.03 7.21
C THR A 71 10.55 -6.03 5.78
N ASN A 72 9.70 -6.33 4.80
CA ASN A 72 10.06 -6.28 3.39
C ASN A 72 10.47 -4.86 2.96
N ASN A 73 9.71 -3.84 3.38
CA ASN A 73 9.99 -2.44 3.05
C ASN A 73 11.34 -1.98 3.60
N ARG A 74 11.68 -2.35 4.84
CA ARG A 74 12.98 -2.07 5.47
C ARG A 74 14.12 -2.76 4.72
N LEU A 75 13.99 -4.05 4.43
CA LEU A 75 15.03 -4.82 3.74
C LEU A 75 15.28 -4.31 2.31
N ASN A 76 14.24 -3.78 1.64
CA ASN A 76 14.37 -3.19 0.30
C ASN A 76 14.64 -1.67 0.32
N GLY A 77 14.77 -1.04 1.49
CA GLY A 77 14.99 0.40 1.60
C GLY A 77 13.87 1.27 0.99
N CYS A 78 12.63 0.79 0.94
CA CYS A 78 11.51 1.52 0.34
C CYS A 78 10.99 2.62 1.28
N THR A 79 11.48 3.86 1.15
CA THR A 79 11.04 4.98 1.99
C THR A 79 9.54 5.28 1.88
N TYR A 80 8.98 5.25 0.66
CA TYR A 80 7.54 5.45 0.44
C TYR A 80 6.70 4.40 1.16
N CYS A 81 7.06 3.12 0.98
CA CYS A 81 6.35 2.00 1.57
C CYS A 81 6.48 2.02 3.11
N MET A 82 7.66 2.36 3.64
CA MET A 82 7.87 2.52 5.08
C MET A 82 6.95 3.58 5.68
N ALA A 83 6.80 4.74 5.03
CA ALA A 83 5.89 5.79 5.48
C ALA A 83 4.42 5.33 5.41
N ALA A 84 4.00 4.77 4.27
CA ALA A 84 2.62 4.32 4.07
C ALA A 84 2.20 3.25 5.09
N HIS A 85 3.01 2.20 5.28
CA HIS A 85 2.69 1.12 6.19
C HIS A 85 2.84 1.52 7.67
N THR A 86 3.67 2.53 7.99
CA THR A 86 3.65 3.13 9.34
C THR A 86 2.28 3.71 9.65
N SER A 87 1.71 4.51 8.72
CA SER A 87 0.39 5.13 8.93
C SER A 87 -0.72 4.10 9.03
N ILE A 88 -0.66 3.01 8.25
CA ILE A 88 -1.61 1.89 8.34
C ILE A 88 -1.54 1.22 9.71
N MET A 89 -0.33 0.92 10.21
CA MET A 89 -0.15 0.33 11.55
C MET A 89 -0.67 1.23 12.67
N GLN A 90 -0.42 2.54 12.57
CA GLN A 90 -0.94 3.52 13.53
C GLN A 90 -2.48 3.57 13.51
N ALA A 91 -3.09 3.61 12.32
CA ALA A 91 -4.55 3.58 12.19
C ALA A 91 -5.16 2.25 12.70
N GLY A 92 -4.42 1.16 12.58
CA GLY A 92 -4.76 -0.15 13.14
C GLY A 92 -4.49 -0.29 14.64
N ASN A 93 -4.08 0.76 15.34
CA ASN A 93 -3.70 0.76 16.76
C ASN A 93 -2.63 -0.28 17.12
N VAL A 94 -1.71 -0.58 16.20
CA VAL A 94 -0.56 -1.41 16.52
C VAL A 94 0.32 -0.67 17.55
N PRO A 95 0.77 -1.34 18.63
CA PRO A 95 1.62 -0.71 19.64
C PRO A 95 2.87 -0.04 19.05
N ALA A 96 3.20 1.14 19.56
CA ALA A 96 4.28 1.97 19.03
C ALA A 96 5.66 1.29 19.13
N ASP A 97 5.88 0.50 20.18
CA ASP A 97 7.09 -0.31 20.38
C ASP A 97 7.23 -1.40 19.30
N VAL A 98 6.12 -2.03 18.88
CA VAL A 98 6.12 -2.99 17.77
C VAL A 98 6.49 -2.30 16.45
N ILE A 99 5.89 -1.14 16.17
CA ILE A 99 6.20 -0.36 14.97
C ILE A 99 7.69 0.00 14.93
N GLU A 100 8.23 0.49 16.05
CA GLU A 100 9.63 0.89 16.15
C GLU A 100 10.60 -0.29 16.05
N ALA A 101 10.26 -1.42 16.68
CA ALA A 101 11.04 -2.64 16.59
C ALA A 101 11.20 -3.12 15.15
N VAL A 102 10.13 -3.14 14.36
CA VAL A 102 10.20 -3.59 12.96
C VAL A 102 10.95 -2.59 12.07
N LYS A 103 10.89 -1.29 12.37
CA LYS A 103 11.65 -0.24 11.66
C LYS A 103 13.16 -0.30 11.89
N THR A 104 13.57 -0.68 13.08
CA THR A 104 14.98 -0.59 13.52
C THR A 104 15.66 -1.95 13.67
N ALA A 105 14.93 -3.06 13.50
CA ALA A 105 15.49 -4.40 13.56
C ALA A 105 16.77 -4.48 12.70
N ALA A 106 17.84 -5.00 13.29
CA ALA A 106 19.11 -5.16 12.61
C ALA A 106 18.95 -6.09 11.38
N GLN A 107 19.67 -5.78 10.32
CA GLN A 107 19.87 -6.72 9.22
C GLN A 107 20.83 -7.79 9.75
N GLN A 108 20.39 -9.06 9.78
CA GLN A 108 21.27 -10.20 10.04
C GLN A 108 22.12 -10.49 8.81
#